data_AF-A0A8T5RHJ3-F1
#
_entry.id   AF-A0A8T5RHJ3-F1
#
_cell.length_a   1.000
_cell.length_b   1.000
_cell.length_c   1.000
_cell.angle_alpha   90.00
_cell.angle_beta   90.00
_cell.angle_gamma   90.00
#
_symmetry.space_group_name_H-M   'P 1'
#
loop_
_entity.id
_entity.type
_entity.pdbx_description
1 polymer ?
#
loop_
_entity_poly.entity_id
_entity_poly.type
_entity_poly.pdbx_seq_one_letter_code
_entity_poly.pdbx_strand_id
1 'polypeptide(L)'
;MKLIQKLIQKKETIKESFFKSVIYRIITIFLGMLVILIVTGDAFAAFSIGFATETVQFIYYFFYEAVWTHYHDKRLRVKIERTRKVDVKLDFDLLKEISFEFSQTDTYVKEPYESIMSFFENLLKNKNLAEIHEELQRDKNYFELKHKDRQFMR
;
A
#
# COMPACT_ATOMS: atom_id res chain seq x y z
N MET A 1 -3.73 16.65 -29.34
CA MET A 1 -3.25 15.35 -28.81
C MET A 1 -1.73 15.25 -28.69
N LYS A 2 -0.93 15.55 -29.73
CA LYS A 2 0.56 15.49 -29.67
C LYS A 2 1.22 16.40 -28.61
N LEU A 3 0.61 17.56 -28.30
CA LEU A 3 1.12 18.48 -27.26
C LEU A 3 0.98 17.92 -25.84
N ILE A 4 -0.13 17.23 -25.56
CA ILE A 4 -0.41 16.65 -24.24
C ILE A 4 0.50 15.44 -23.99
N GLN A 5 0.76 14.63 -25.03
CA GLN A 5 1.76 13.56 -24.95
C GLN A 5 3.17 14.11 -24.70
N LYS A 6 3.55 15.24 -25.30
CA LYS A 6 4.87 15.87 -25.07
C LYS A 6 5.05 16.38 -23.63
N LEU A 7 3.97 16.80 -22.96
CA LEU A 7 3.99 17.23 -21.56
C LEU A 7 4.02 16.04 -20.59
N ILE A 8 3.37 14.92 -20.93
CA ILE A 8 3.32 13.71 -20.09
C ILE A 8 4.58 12.82 -20.27
N GLN A 9 5.23 12.88 -21.44
CA GLN A 9 6.40 12.05 -21.77
C GLN A 9 7.74 12.65 -21.30
N LYS A 10 7.76 13.83 -20.69
CA LYS A 10 8.95 14.29 -19.95
C LYS A 10 8.98 13.64 -18.57
N LYS A 11 9.08 12.31 -18.55
CA LYS A 11 9.51 11.57 -17.37
C LYS A 11 10.95 12.02 -17.11
N GLU A 12 11.13 13.01 -16.23
CA GLU A 12 12.47 13.47 -15.84
C GLU A 12 13.27 12.23 -15.50
N THR A 13 14.35 12.00 -16.25
CA THR A 13 15.21 10.87 -15.97
C THR A 13 15.86 11.13 -14.61
N ILE A 14 16.07 10.09 -13.79
CA ILE A 14 16.74 10.21 -12.49
C ILE A 14 18.06 11.01 -12.61
N LYS A 15 18.72 10.91 -13.77
CA LYS A 15 19.91 11.66 -14.14
C LYS A 15 19.67 13.17 -14.23
N GLU A 16 18.58 13.61 -14.86
CA GLU A 16 18.20 15.04 -14.96
C GLU A 16 17.88 15.62 -13.58
N SER A 17 17.09 14.92 -12.76
CA SER A 17 16.74 15.39 -11.43
C SER A 17 17.96 15.45 -10.50
N PHE A 18 18.88 14.48 -10.60
CA PHE A 18 20.16 14.51 -9.88
C PHE A 18 21.01 15.71 -10.31
N PHE A 19 21.16 15.93 -11.62
CA PHE A 19 21.97 17.04 -12.14
C PHE A 19 21.41 18.41 -11.73
N LYS A 20 20.08 18.56 -11.80
CA LYS A 20 19.38 19.77 -11.33
C LYS A 20 19.58 20.00 -9.84
N SER A 21 19.54 18.95 -9.02
CA SER A 21 19.79 19.04 -7.58
C SER A 21 21.23 19.46 -7.27
N VAL A 22 22.22 18.91 -7.98
CA VAL A 22 23.62 19.27 -7.80
C VAL A 22 23.87 20.72 -8.20
N ILE A 23 23.36 21.15 -9.36
CA ILE A 23 23.47 22.54 -9.82
C ILE A 23 22.84 23.49 -8.80
N TYR A 24 21.64 23.17 -8.33
CA TYR A 24 20.94 24.00 -7.35
C TYR A 24 21.77 24.17 -6.08
N ARG A 25 22.37 23.09 -5.56
CA ARG A 25 23.22 23.11 -4.36
C ARG A 25 24.47 23.97 -4.55
N ILE A 26 25.11 23.87 -5.73
CA ILE A 26 26.27 24.70 -6.06
C ILE A 26 25.86 26.18 -6.06
N ILE A 27 24.77 26.54 -6.72
CA ILE A 27 24.28 27.92 -6.78
C ILE A 27 23.98 28.46 -5.39
N THR A 28 23.33 27.69 -4.50
CA THR A 28 23.01 28.15 -3.15
C THR A 28 24.26 28.37 -2.29
N ILE A 29 25.24 27.46 -2.35
CA ILE A 29 26.52 27.62 -1.66
C ILE A 29 27.23 28.89 -2.15
N PHE A 30 27.33 29.09 -3.46
CA PHE A 30 27.96 30.26 -4.05
C PHE A 30 27.23 31.56 -3.67
N LEU A 31 25.90 31.56 -3.73
CA LEU A 31 25.10 32.71 -3.34
C LEU A 31 25.31 33.06 -1.85
N GLY A 32 25.30 32.05 -0.98
CA GLY A 32 25.55 32.23 0.46
C GLY A 32 26.93 32.82 0.72
N MET A 33 27.96 32.30 0.06
CA MET A 33 29.33 32.84 0.14
C MET A 33 29.41 34.28 -0.37
N LEU A 34 28.76 34.61 -1.49
CA LEU A 34 28.72 35.98 -2.02
C LEU A 34 28.05 36.95 -1.04
N VAL A 35 26.93 36.56 -0.44
CA VAL A 35 26.25 37.40 0.55
C VAL A 35 27.16 37.64 1.76
N ILE A 36 27.82 36.62 2.28
CA ILE A 36 28.73 36.76 3.41
C ILE A 36 29.96 37.59 3.02
N LEU A 37 30.48 37.45 1.81
CA LEU A 37 31.59 38.25 1.31
C LEU A 37 31.21 39.74 1.22
N ILE A 38 30.02 40.05 0.73
CA ILE A 38 29.52 41.43 0.64
C ILE A 38 29.36 42.03 2.04
N VAL A 39 28.90 41.24 3.02
CA VAL A 39 28.66 41.70 4.39
C VAL A 39 29.95 41.84 5.20
N THR A 40 30.85 40.86 5.11
CA THR A 40 32.05 40.76 5.95
C THR A 40 33.28 41.41 5.31
N GLY A 41 33.33 41.49 3.97
CA GLY A 41 34.49 41.99 3.21
C GLY A 41 35.71 41.06 3.20
N ASP A 42 35.66 39.93 3.91
CA ASP A 42 36.72 38.94 4.00
C ASP A 42 36.31 37.62 3.32
N ALA A 43 37.11 37.21 2.33
CA ALA A 43 36.91 35.98 1.57
C ALA A 43 37.18 34.72 2.39
N PHE A 44 38.11 34.75 3.35
CA PHE A 44 38.40 33.59 4.19
C PHE A 44 37.25 33.32 5.17
N ALA A 45 36.70 34.38 5.76
CA ALA A 45 35.49 34.30 6.58
C ALA A 45 34.28 33.82 5.76
N ALA A 46 34.07 34.36 4.55
CA ALA A 46 32.94 33.96 3.70
C ALA A 46 32.94 32.48 3.33
N PHE A 47 34.11 31.94 2.98
CA PHE A 47 34.25 30.52 2.66
C PHE A 47 33.99 29.63 3.89
N SER A 48 34.61 29.98 5.02
CA SER A 48 34.50 29.20 6.26
C SER A 48 33.06 29.15 6.78
N ILE A 49 32.38 30.30 6.78
CA ILE A 49 31.00 30.41 7.23
C ILE A 49 30.07 29.70 6.24
N GLY A 50 30.21 29.94 4.93
CA GLY A 50 29.36 29.31 3.92
C GLY A 50 29.44 27.78 3.93
N PHE A 51 30.65 27.23 4.12
CA PHE A 51 30.84 25.79 4.25
C PHE A 51 30.25 25.24 5.57
N ALA A 52 30.45 25.95 6.68
CA ALA A 52 29.88 25.55 7.97
C ALA A 52 28.36 25.56 7.95
N THR A 53 27.71 26.58 7.36
CA THR A 53 26.25 26.69 7.32
C THR A 53 25.61 25.54 6.53
N GLU A 54 26.19 25.19 5.38
CA GLU A 54 25.65 24.14 4.51
C GLU A 54 25.87 22.74 5.11
N THR A 55 27.00 22.54 5.80
CA THR A 55 27.28 21.32 6.56
C THR A 55 26.29 21.15 7.71
N VAL A 56 26.07 22.21 8.50
CA VAL A 56 25.12 22.19 9.61
C VAL A 56 23.69 21.96 9.11
N GLN A 57 23.28 22.62 8.03
CA GLN A 57 21.96 22.39 7.43
C GLN A 57 21.80 20.96 6.93
N PHE A 58 22.83 20.37 6.32
CA PHE A 58 22.80 18.98 5.90
C PHE A 58 22.63 18.03 7.09
N ILE A 59 23.41 18.22 8.15
CA ILE A 59 23.33 17.42 9.38
C ILE A 59 21.94 17.57 10.01
N TYR A 60 21.44 18.79 10.14
CA TYR A 60 20.13 19.07 10.70
C TYR A 60 19.02 18.40 9.91
N TYR A 61 19.06 18.50 8.57
CA TYR A 61 18.09 17.85 7.69
C TYR A 61 18.12 16.32 7.83
N PHE A 62 19.31 15.73 7.91
CA PHE A 62 19.45 14.29 8.13
C PHE A 62 18.85 13.84 9.47
N PHE A 63 19.11 14.57 10.56
CA PHE A 63 18.50 14.28 11.86
C PHE A 63 16.98 14.46 11.83
N TYR A 64 16.49 15.53 11.19
CA TYR A 64 15.06 15.75 11.01
C TYR A 64 14.40 14.59 10.28
N GLU A 65 14.96 14.14 9.15
CA GLU A 65 14.44 12.98 8.41
C GLU A 65 14.51 11.69 9.22
N ALA A 66 15.61 11.44 9.94
CA ALA A 66 15.76 10.25 10.76
C ALA A 66 14.70 10.19 11.88
N VAL A 67 14.50 11.30 12.60
CA VAL A 67 13.51 11.41 13.67
C VAL A 67 12.09 11.34 13.11
N TRP A 68 11.81 12.06 12.02
CA TRP A 68 10.49 12.08 11.39
C TRP A 68 10.11 10.72 10.81
N THR A 69 11.04 10.03 10.15
CA THR A 69 10.83 8.67 9.62
C THR A 69 10.49 7.72 10.76
N HIS A 70 11.23 7.77 11.89
CA HIS A 70 10.93 6.94 13.04
C HIS A 70 9.53 7.21 13.64
N TYR A 71 9.11 8.47 13.70
CA TYR A 71 7.81 8.86 14.22
C TYR A 71 6.66 8.47 13.26
N HIS A 72 6.85 8.74 11.96
CA HIS A 72 5.85 8.48 10.93
C HIS A 72 5.65 6.98 10.69
N ASP A 73 6.72 6.18 10.72
CA ASP A 73 6.63 4.72 10.58
C ASP A 73 5.79 4.07 11.67
N LYS A 74 5.88 4.56 12.92
CA LYS A 74 5.06 4.02 14.02
C LYS A 74 3.57 4.27 13.77
N ARG A 75 3.21 5.47 13.29
CA ARG A 75 1.81 5.84 13.00
C ARG A 75 1.26 5.06 11.81
N LEU A 76 2.05 4.91 10.75
CA LEU A 76 1.67 4.13 9.56
C LEU A 76 1.48 2.65 9.88
N ARG A 77 2.40 2.04 10.64
CA ARG A 77 2.31 0.62 11.01
C ARG A 77 1.03 0.32 11.79
N VAL A 78 0.67 1.17 12.76
CA VAL A 78 -0.57 1.02 13.52
C VAL A 78 -1.82 1.17 12.63
N LYS A 79 -1.80 2.11 11.68
CA LYS A 79 -2.92 2.30 10.74
C LYS A 79 -3.08 1.11 9.79
N ILE A 80 -1.98 0.61 9.23
CA ILE A 80 -1.96 -0.56 8.34
C ILE A 80 -2.43 -1.82 9.07
N GLU A 81 -1.99 -2.05 10.30
CA GLU A 81 -2.40 -3.22 11.09
C GLU A 81 -3.89 -3.16 11.45
N ARG A 82 -4.41 -1.97 11.79
CA ARG A 82 -5.84 -1.77 12.04
C ARG A 82 -6.67 -2.03 10.78
N THR A 83 -6.29 -1.46 9.63
CA THR A 83 -7.00 -1.69 8.36
C THR A 83 -6.98 -3.16 7.96
N ARG A 84 -5.81 -3.83 8.04
CA ARG A 84 -5.71 -5.27 7.73
C ARG A 84 -6.61 -6.14 8.62
N LYS A 85 -6.70 -5.85 9.92
CA LYS A 85 -7.60 -6.60 10.83
C LYS A 85 -9.07 -6.38 10.49
N VAL A 86 -9.45 -5.16 10.08
CA VAL A 86 -10.82 -4.85 9.66
C VAL A 86 -11.15 -5.56 8.34
N ASP A 87 -10.25 -5.53 7.36
CA ASP A 87 -10.46 -6.19 6.06
C ASP A 87 -10.61 -7.71 6.22
N VAL A 88 -9.74 -8.35 7.02
CA VAL A 88 -9.81 -9.81 7.27
C VAL A 88 -11.11 -10.20 7.98
N LYS A 89 -11.57 -9.39 8.93
CA LYS A 89 -12.84 -9.66 9.63
C LYS A 89 -14.04 -9.47 8.69
N LEU A 90 -14.02 -8.43 7.87
CA LEU A 90 -15.05 -8.17 6.88
C LEU A 90 -15.15 -9.30 5.84
N ASP A 91 -14.00 -9.83 5.40
CA ASP A 91 -13.95 -10.98 4.50
C ASP A 91 -14.56 -12.23 5.14
N PHE A 92 -14.30 -12.51 6.42
CA PHE A 92 -14.89 -13.67 7.11
C PHE A 92 -16.40 -13.54 7.27
N ASP A 93 -16.90 -12.38 7.72
CA ASP A 93 -18.33 -12.15 7.91
C ASP A 93 -19.08 -12.24 6.57
N LEU A 94 -18.52 -11.70 5.49
CA LEU A 94 -19.08 -11.78 4.14
C LEU A 94 -19.05 -13.22 3.59
N LEU A 95 -17.98 -13.98 3.83
CA LEU A 95 -17.91 -15.38 3.42
C LEU A 95 -18.94 -16.25 4.14
N LYS A 96 -19.21 -15.98 5.43
CA LYS A 96 -20.28 -16.64 6.20
C LYS A 96 -21.66 -16.31 5.66
N GLU A 97 -21.90 -15.04 5.29
CA GLU A 97 -23.17 -14.63 4.70
C GLU A 97 -23.40 -15.33 3.36
N ILE A 98 -22.39 -15.34 2.48
CA ILE A 98 -22.49 -16.02 1.18
C ILE A 98 -22.68 -17.52 1.35
N SER A 99 -21.94 -18.16 2.27
CA SER A 99 -22.06 -19.59 2.54
C SER A 99 -23.47 -19.95 3.00
N PHE A 100 -24.03 -19.13 3.88
CA PHE A 100 -25.39 -19.31 4.39
C PHE A 100 -26.45 -19.13 3.29
N GLU A 101 -26.33 -18.10 2.46
CA GLU A 101 -27.25 -17.86 1.34
C GLU A 101 -27.20 -18.98 0.30
N PHE A 102 -25.99 -19.44 -0.06
CA PHE A 102 -25.83 -20.60 -0.93
C PHE A 102 -26.43 -21.86 -0.32
N SER A 103 -26.29 -22.05 0.99
CA SER A 103 -26.91 -23.18 1.70
C SER A 103 -28.43 -23.21 1.56
N GLN A 104 -29.06 -22.03 1.56
CA GLN A 104 -30.50 -21.90 1.38
C GLN A 104 -30.94 -21.88 -0.08
N THR A 105 -30.04 -21.61 -1.02
CA THR A 105 -30.39 -21.48 -2.44
C THR A 105 -30.87 -22.81 -3.01
N ASP A 106 -31.95 -22.77 -3.78
CA ASP A 106 -32.47 -23.93 -4.49
C ASP A 106 -31.84 -24.05 -5.88
N THR A 107 -31.19 -25.18 -6.15
CA THR A 107 -30.65 -25.52 -7.46
C THR A 107 -31.44 -26.68 -8.08
N TYR A 108 -31.77 -26.54 -9.37
CA TYR A 108 -32.50 -27.55 -10.17
C TYR A 108 -31.66 -28.08 -11.33
N VAL A 109 -30.59 -27.37 -11.65
CA VAL A 109 -29.65 -27.65 -12.73
C VAL A 109 -28.36 -28.15 -12.10
N LYS A 110 -27.68 -29.10 -12.75
CA LYS A 110 -26.50 -29.76 -12.17
C LYS A 110 -25.31 -28.82 -12.03
N GLU A 111 -25.07 -27.97 -13.03
CA GLU A 111 -23.88 -27.12 -13.09
C GLU A 111 -23.81 -26.10 -11.92
N PRO A 112 -24.90 -25.38 -11.55
CA PRO A 112 -24.90 -24.53 -10.38
C PRO A 112 -24.66 -25.28 -9.07
N TYR A 113 -25.22 -26.49 -8.92
CA TYR A 113 -25.02 -27.32 -7.74
C TYR A 113 -23.54 -27.70 -7.57
N GLU A 114 -22.91 -28.22 -8.61
CA GLU A 114 -21.49 -28.60 -8.60
C GLU A 114 -20.58 -27.38 -8.36
N SER A 115 -20.94 -26.23 -8.92
CA SER A 115 -20.22 -24.97 -8.71
C SER A 115 -20.25 -24.55 -7.24
N ILE A 116 -21.44 -24.51 -6.62
CA ILE A 116 -21.61 -24.19 -5.19
C ILE A 116 -20.89 -25.21 -4.32
N MET A 117 -20.95 -26.50 -4.67
CA MET A 117 -20.25 -27.55 -3.95
C MET A 117 -18.72 -27.35 -3.99
N SER A 118 -18.19 -27.09 -5.18
CA SER A 118 -16.77 -26.81 -5.36
C SER A 118 -16.32 -25.56 -4.61
N PHE A 119 -17.20 -24.55 -4.51
CA PHE A 119 -16.95 -23.35 -3.72
C PHE A 119 -16.77 -23.70 -2.24
N PHE A 120 -17.70 -24.45 -1.63
CA PHE A 120 -17.57 -24.90 -0.24
C PHE A 120 -16.30 -25.72 -0.01
N GLU A 121 -15.97 -26.65 -0.92
CA GLU A 121 -14.77 -27.47 -0.80
C GLU A 121 -13.47 -26.67 -0.89
N ASN A 122 -13.43 -25.68 -1.79
CA ASN A 122 -12.28 -24.80 -1.93
C ASN A 122 -12.08 -23.92 -0.67
N LEU A 123 -13.17 -23.46 -0.04
CA LEU A 123 -13.09 -22.72 1.21
C LEU A 123 -12.60 -23.60 2.37
N LEU A 124 -13.12 -24.83 2.48
CA LEU A 124 -12.72 -25.79 3.52
C LEU A 124 -11.26 -26.27 3.36
N LYS A 125 -10.72 -26.26 2.13
CA LYS A 125 -9.31 -26.59 1.89
C LYS A 125 -8.35 -25.48 2.35
N ASN A 126 -8.84 -24.25 2.46
CA ASN A 126 -8.00 -23.10 2.80
C ASN A 126 -7.74 -23.02 4.31
N LYS A 127 -6.48 -23.20 4.72
CA LYS A 127 -6.06 -23.15 6.14
C LYS A 127 -6.28 -21.79 6.80
N ASN A 128 -6.32 -20.70 6.02
CA ASN A 128 -6.55 -19.35 6.55
C ASN A 128 -8.00 -19.13 7.01
N LEU A 129 -8.93 -20.01 6.61
CA LEU A 129 -10.35 -19.97 6.96
C LEU A 129 -10.70 -20.95 8.09
N ALA A 130 -9.70 -21.47 8.80
CA ALA A 130 -9.91 -22.44 9.88
C ALA A 130 -10.89 -21.96 10.96
N GLU A 131 -10.94 -20.64 11.22
CA GLU A 131 -11.86 -20.02 12.17
C GLU A 131 -13.34 -20.17 11.77
N ILE A 132 -13.64 -20.24 10.47
CA ILE A 132 -15.01 -20.34 9.95
C ILE A 132 -15.34 -21.73 9.38
N HIS A 133 -14.40 -22.68 9.41
CA HIS A 133 -14.57 -24.02 8.83
C HIS A 133 -15.76 -24.78 9.42
N GLU A 134 -16.02 -24.65 10.72
CA GLU A 134 -17.17 -25.32 11.34
C GLU A 134 -18.51 -24.80 10.81
N GLU A 135 -18.60 -23.50 10.53
CA GLU A 135 -19.80 -22.87 9.97
C GLU A 135 -19.96 -23.25 8.49
N LEU A 136 -18.88 -23.15 7.71
CA LEU A 136 -18.87 -23.55 6.29
C LEU A 136 -19.24 -25.02 6.09
N GLN A 137 -18.75 -25.90 6.97
CA GLN A 137 -19.07 -27.33 6.90
C GLN A 137 -20.54 -27.59 7.24
N ARG A 138 -21.11 -26.84 8.18
CA ARG A 138 -22.54 -26.90 8.52
C ARG A 138 -23.41 -26.48 7.33
N ASP A 139 -23.05 -25.36 6.70
CA ASP A 139 -23.76 -24.82 5.54
C ASP A 139 -23.67 -25.75 4.32
N LYS A 140 -22.49 -26.32 4.06
CA LYS A 140 -22.29 -27.35 3.02
C LYS A 140 -23.20 -28.56 3.27
N ASN A 141 -23.18 -29.11 4.48
CA ASN A 141 -23.97 -30.28 4.82
C ASN A 141 -25.48 -30.01 4.66
N TYR A 142 -25.94 -28.82 5.06
CA TYR A 142 -27.34 -28.43 4.88
C TYR A 142 -27.70 -28.34 3.39
N PHE A 143 -26.83 -27.74 2.57
CA PHE A 143 -27.00 -27.67 1.11
C PHE A 143 -27.10 -29.06 0.47
N GLU A 144 -26.19 -29.98 0.83
CA GLU A 144 -26.20 -31.36 0.36
C GLU A 144 -27.50 -32.08 0.75
N LEU A 145 -27.92 -31.98 2.01
CA LEU A 145 -29.15 -32.61 2.50
C LEU A 145 -30.38 -32.10 1.77
N LYS A 146 -30.46 -30.80 1.49
CA LYS A 146 -31.58 -30.17 0.77
C LYS A 146 -31.73 -30.66 -0.67
N HIS A 147 -30.63 -31.09 -1.30
CA HIS A 147 -30.58 -31.50 -2.71
C HIS A 147 -30.41 -33.01 -2.91
N LYS A 148 -30.23 -33.79 -1.83
CA LYS A 148 -29.92 -35.23 -1.87
C LYS A 148 -30.93 -36.07 -2.66
N ASP A 149 -32.22 -35.73 -2.58
CA ASP A 149 -33.31 -36.49 -3.21
C ASP A 149 -33.72 -35.92 -4.58
N ARG A 150 -32.94 -34.98 -5.14
CA ARG A 150 -33.27 -34.33 -6.41
C ARG A 150 -32.61 -35.05 -7.59
N GLN A 151 -33.42 -35.29 -8.63
CA GLN A 151 -32.93 -35.63 -9.96
C GLN A 151 -32.61 -34.31 -10.67
N PHE A 152 -31.33 -33.98 -10.83
CA PHE A 152 -30.93 -32.77 -11.54
C PHE A 152 -31.36 -32.83 -13.01
N MET A 153 -31.93 -31.74 -13.52
CA MET A 153 -32.16 -31.62 -14.96
C MET A 153 -30.80 -31.55 -15.66
N ARG A 154 -30.73 -32.24 -16.80
CA ARG A 154 -29.53 -32.36 -17.63
C ARG A 154 -29.29 -31.11 -18.47
#